data_AF-A0A660VBY7-F1
#
_entry.id   AF-A0A660VBY7-F1
#
_cell.length_a   1.000
_cell.length_b   1.000
_cell.length_c   1.000
_cell.angle_alpha   90.00
_cell.angle_beta   90.00
_cell.angle_gamma   90.00
#
_symmetry.space_group_name_H-M   'P 1'
#
loop_
_entity.id
_entity.type
_entity.pdbx_description
1 polymer ?
#
loop_
_entity_poly.entity_id
_entity_poly.type
_entity_poly.pdbx_seq_one_letter_code
_entity_poly.pdbx_strand_id
1 'polypeptide(L)'
;MRLVLPIVALVVAVFALAMAFVSPGGRQQSQGSDELARLKVRVSVLERRMTDLQSGLDEVSAQLEDVRAAVASRPQQPPRKTETSSPQPSNTDSPPAAQPPLSDDSLRKIVREEIRRYHEERRRRYVPEDWEKKEFGYLASVIHNTGEKLGLSKEQKRAYFQILKRFYKQVGELWRKVRSEMRDASYSEMSRMVREERKNLLEQARREVESLLTPQQCAKYRELIKKDPYLRHSP
;
A
#
# COMPACT_ATOMS: atom_id res chain seq x y z
N MET A 1 2.76 -30.40 -20.28
CA MET A 1 1.48 -30.22 -19.54
C MET A 1 1.63 -30.47 -18.02
N ARG A 2 2.56 -29.79 -17.31
CA ARG A 2 2.75 -29.97 -15.85
C ARG A 2 2.85 -28.66 -15.03
N LEU A 3 2.57 -27.51 -15.65
CA LEU A 3 2.63 -26.17 -15.01
C LEU A 3 1.26 -25.54 -14.71
N VAL A 4 0.16 -26.18 -15.12
CA VAL A 4 -1.20 -25.62 -14.93
C VAL A 4 -1.73 -25.88 -13.51
N LEU A 5 -1.32 -27.00 -12.90
CA LEU A 5 -1.70 -27.40 -11.55
C LEU A 5 -1.28 -26.43 -10.42
N PRO A 6 -0.05 -25.89 -10.37
CA PRO A 6 0.35 -24.99 -9.28
C PRO A 6 -0.33 -23.62 -9.33
N ILE A 7 -0.68 -23.13 -10.53
CA ILE A 7 -1.35 -21.84 -10.71
C ILE A 7 -2.83 -21.96 -10.29
N VAL A 8 -3.50 -23.05 -10.68
CA VAL A 8 -4.87 -23.33 -10.24
C VAL A 8 -4.94 -23.47 -8.71
N ALA A 9 -3.95 -24.14 -8.10
CA ALA A 9 -3.88 -24.25 -6.63
C ALA A 9 -3.69 -22.90 -5.94
N LEU A 10 -2.88 -22.00 -6.51
CA LEU A 10 -2.68 -20.65 -5.96
C LEU A 10 -3.95 -19.79 -6.07
N VAL A 11 -4.67 -19.89 -7.20
CA VAL A 11 -5.94 -19.18 -7.41
C VAL A 11 -7.03 -19.70 -6.46
N VAL A 12 -7.12 -21.02 -6.26
CA VAL A 12 -8.05 -21.63 -5.30
C VAL A 12 -7.70 -21.23 -3.86
N ALA A 13 -6.41 -21.14 -3.50
CA ALA A 13 -5.99 -20.70 -2.17
C ALA A 13 -6.32 -19.22 -1.90
N VAL A 14 -6.16 -18.35 -2.90
CA VAL A 14 -6.54 -16.92 -2.79
C VAL A 14 -8.06 -16.76 -2.72
N PHE A 15 -8.83 -17.56 -3.45
CA PHE A 15 -10.29 -17.58 -3.37
C PHE A 15 -10.80 -18.09 -2.02
N ALA A 16 -10.20 -19.15 -1.47
CA ALA A 16 -10.53 -19.67 -0.15
C ALA A 16 -10.21 -18.65 0.96
N LEU A 17 -9.09 -17.91 0.83
CA LEU A 17 -8.74 -16.83 1.74
C LEU A 17 -9.76 -15.68 1.66
N ALA A 18 -10.18 -15.30 0.44
CA ALA A 18 -11.18 -14.25 0.23
C ALA A 18 -12.56 -14.64 0.80
N MET A 19 -12.97 -15.89 0.65
CA MET A 19 -14.25 -16.40 1.19
C MET A 19 -14.22 -16.54 2.72
N ALA A 20 -13.07 -16.83 3.32
CA ALA A 20 -12.90 -16.86 4.77
C ALA A 20 -13.08 -15.47 5.42
N PHE A 21 -12.84 -14.39 4.69
CA PHE A 21 -13.11 -13.01 5.13
C PHE A 21 -14.56 -12.54 4.87
N VAL A 22 -15.39 -13.34 4.19
CA VAL A 22 -16.75 -12.96 3.77
C VAL A 22 -17.84 -13.67 4.57
N SER A 23 -17.54 -14.55 5.54
CA SER A 23 -18.58 -15.10 6.43
C SER A 23 -19.11 -14.04 7.41
N PRO A 24 -20.35 -13.55 7.25
CA PRO A 24 -20.96 -12.59 8.16
C PRO A 24 -21.87 -13.37 9.12
N GLY A 25 -21.39 -13.56 10.34
CA GLY A 25 -22.26 -13.90 11.45
C GLY A 25 -23.16 -12.71 11.79
N GLY A 26 -24.39 -12.70 11.26
CA GLY A 26 -25.56 -12.14 11.93
C GLY A 26 -25.95 -10.66 11.68
N ARG A 27 -27.09 -10.51 10.98
CA ARG A 27 -28.11 -9.44 11.06
C ARG A 27 -27.71 -7.98 10.75
N GLN A 28 -28.11 -7.49 9.56
CA GLN A 28 -29.16 -6.46 9.40
C GLN A 28 -29.61 -6.32 7.93
N GLN A 29 -30.77 -6.89 7.60
CA GLN A 29 -31.43 -6.82 6.28
C GLN A 29 -31.98 -5.39 6.03
N SER A 30 -31.15 -4.52 5.47
CA SER A 30 -31.59 -3.30 4.74
C SER A 30 -30.40 -2.59 4.07
N GLN A 31 -29.16 -2.89 4.49
CA GLN A 31 -27.93 -2.30 3.95
C GLN A 31 -27.29 -3.11 2.81
N GLY A 32 -27.75 -4.35 2.59
CA GLY A 32 -27.10 -5.31 1.69
C GLY A 32 -27.19 -4.98 0.19
N SER A 33 -28.19 -4.21 -0.25
CA SER A 33 -28.37 -3.91 -1.68
C SER A 33 -27.31 -2.93 -2.20
N ASP A 34 -27.00 -1.88 -1.44
CA ASP A 34 -25.99 -0.88 -1.80
C ASP A 34 -24.56 -1.41 -1.68
N GLU A 35 -24.34 -2.31 -0.71
CA GLU A 35 -23.06 -3.00 -0.56
C GLU A 35 -22.84 -4.01 -1.68
N LEU A 36 -23.87 -4.74 -2.10
CA LEU A 36 -23.81 -5.62 -3.27
C LEU A 36 -23.55 -4.84 -4.56
N ALA A 37 -24.19 -3.68 -4.74
CA ALA A 37 -23.94 -2.81 -5.90
C ALA A 37 -22.49 -2.30 -5.92
N ARG A 38 -21.97 -1.82 -4.78
CA ARG A 38 -20.56 -1.39 -4.65
C ARG A 38 -19.59 -2.55 -4.84
N LEU A 39 -19.91 -3.72 -4.34
CA LEU A 39 -19.09 -4.92 -4.49
C LEU A 39 -19.05 -5.35 -5.96
N LYS A 40 -20.20 -5.35 -6.64
CA LYS A 40 -20.30 -5.67 -8.07
C LYS A 40 -19.47 -4.70 -8.93
N VAL A 41 -19.50 -3.40 -8.62
CA VAL A 41 -18.65 -2.41 -9.30
C VAL A 41 -17.16 -2.69 -9.05
N ARG A 42 -16.78 -3.01 -7.81
CA ARG A 42 -15.38 -3.34 -7.48
C ARG A 42 -14.91 -4.63 -8.16
N VAL A 43 -15.77 -5.64 -8.24
CA VAL A 43 -15.50 -6.90 -8.94
C VAL A 43 -15.34 -6.64 -10.44
N SER A 44 -16.22 -5.86 -11.07
CA SER A 44 -16.08 -5.53 -12.49
C SER A 44 -14.83 -4.69 -12.82
N VAL A 45 -14.43 -3.80 -11.91
CA VAL A 45 -13.16 -3.06 -12.05
C VAL A 45 -11.96 -4.00 -11.90
N LEU A 46 -12.05 -4.97 -10.99
CA LEU A 46 -11.00 -5.96 -10.79
C LEU A 46 -10.89 -6.93 -11.98
N GLU A 47 -12.01 -7.38 -12.52
CA GLU A 47 -12.07 -8.22 -13.73
C GLU A 47 -11.43 -7.52 -14.91
N ARG A 48 -11.75 -6.24 -15.18
CA ARG A 48 -11.09 -5.47 -16.25
C ARG A 48 -9.59 -5.37 -16.05
N ARG A 49 -9.15 -5.05 -14.82
CA ARG A 49 -7.71 -4.98 -14.52
C ARG A 49 -7.01 -6.32 -14.70
N MET A 50 -7.71 -7.42 -14.46
CA MET A 50 -7.18 -8.76 -14.66
C MET A 50 -7.08 -9.09 -16.15
N THR A 51 -8.07 -8.69 -16.96
CA THR A 51 -8.01 -8.78 -18.43
C THR A 51 -6.88 -7.92 -19.00
N ASP A 52 -6.72 -6.68 -18.54
CA ASP A 52 -5.65 -5.78 -18.98
C ASP A 52 -4.25 -6.33 -18.64
N LEU A 53 -4.13 -6.98 -17.47
CA LEU A 53 -2.90 -7.67 -17.06
C LEU A 53 -2.61 -8.91 -17.90
N GLN A 54 -3.65 -9.68 -18.24
CA GLN A 54 -3.51 -10.83 -19.13
C GLN A 54 -3.08 -10.40 -20.54
N SER A 55 -3.70 -9.36 -21.09
CA SER A 55 -3.29 -8.82 -22.40
C SER A 55 -1.87 -8.27 -22.38
N GLY A 56 -1.46 -7.59 -21.30
CA GLY A 56 -0.09 -7.12 -21.15
C GLY A 56 0.93 -8.26 -21.04
N LEU A 57 0.56 -9.37 -20.40
CA LEU A 57 1.38 -10.58 -20.33
C LEU A 57 1.50 -11.26 -21.70
N ASP A 58 0.40 -11.35 -22.45
CA ASP A 58 0.40 -11.92 -23.80
C ASP A 58 1.26 -11.07 -24.76
N GLU A 59 1.18 -9.75 -24.66
CA GLU A 59 1.99 -8.83 -25.46
C GLU A 59 3.48 -8.93 -25.14
N VAL A 60 3.86 -9.00 -23.86
CA VAL A 60 5.26 -9.23 -23.46
C VAL A 60 5.74 -10.61 -23.90
N SER A 61 4.89 -11.64 -23.84
CA SER A 61 5.23 -12.98 -24.34
C SER A 61 5.45 -12.98 -25.85
N ALA A 62 4.62 -12.26 -26.62
CA ALA A 62 4.77 -12.12 -28.06
C ALA A 62 6.06 -11.36 -28.42
N GLN A 63 6.37 -10.26 -27.72
CA GLN A 63 7.62 -9.53 -27.91
C GLN A 63 8.85 -10.39 -27.59
N LEU A 64 8.76 -11.28 -26.59
CA LEU A 64 9.85 -12.19 -26.26
C LEU A 64 10.08 -13.23 -27.36
N GLU A 65 9.01 -13.77 -27.95
CA GLU A 65 9.10 -14.69 -29.09
C GLU A 65 9.58 -13.97 -30.36
N ASP A 66 9.19 -12.72 -30.60
CA ASP A 66 9.70 -11.90 -31.71
C ASP A 66 11.19 -11.59 -31.55
N VAL A 67 11.66 -11.25 -30.35
CA VAL A 67 13.09 -11.06 -30.08
C VAL A 67 13.85 -12.36 -30.31
N ARG A 68 13.28 -13.50 -29.89
CA ARG A 68 13.88 -14.82 -30.10
C ARG A 68 13.92 -15.20 -31.59
N ALA A 69 12.87 -14.91 -32.34
CA ALA A 69 12.78 -15.14 -33.78
C ALA A 69 13.72 -14.20 -34.56
N ALA A 70 13.85 -12.94 -34.16
CA ALA A 70 14.77 -11.98 -34.75
C ALA A 70 16.24 -12.36 -34.52
N VAL A 71 16.56 -12.94 -33.36
CA VAL A 71 17.88 -13.52 -33.08
C VAL A 71 18.12 -14.77 -33.93
N ALA A 72 17.09 -15.59 -34.17
CA ALA A 72 17.18 -16.78 -35.00
C ALA A 72 17.22 -16.49 -36.52
N SER A 73 16.71 -15.34 -36.96
CA SER A 73 16.57 -14.97 -38.38
C SER A 73 17.68 -14.07 -38.92
N ARG A 74 18.74 -13.81 -38.15
CA ARG A 74 19.87 -12.98 -38.59
C ARG A 74 20.56 -13.67 -39.79
N PRO A 75 20.53 -13.11 -41.00
CA PRO A 75 21.13 -13.75 -42.16
C PRO A 75 22.65 -13.78 -41.96
N GLN A 76 23.26 -14.97 -42.10
CA GLN A 76 24.69 -15.05 -42.36
C GLN A 76 24.95 -14.37 -43.70
N GLN A 77 25.44 -13.13 -43.67
CA GLN A 77 25.99 -12.48 -44.85
C GLN A 77 27.22 -13.27 -45.32
N PRO A 78 27.33 -13.61 -46.62
CA PRO A 78 28.51 -14.26 -47.14
C PRO A 78 29.68 -13.26 -47.15
N PRO A 79 30.90 -13.70 -46.81
CA PRO A 79 32.06 -12.82 -46.81
C PRO A 79 32.43 -12.45 -48.26
N ARG A 80 32.59 -11.15 -48.51
CA ARG A 80 33.26 -10.63 -49.71
C ARG A 80 34.67 -11.23 -49.78
N LYS A 81 35.02 -11.79 -50.94
CA LYS A 81 36.37 -12.23 -51.29
C LYS A 81 37.33 -11.03 -51.18
N THR A 82 38.37 -11.18 -50.36
CA THR A 82 39.67 -10.60 -50.66
C THR A 82 40.64 -11.77 -50.56
N GLU A 83 41.14 -12.18 -51.73
CA GLU A 83 42.26 -13.11 -51.81
C GLU A 83 43.41 -12.53 -50.99
N THR A 84 43.97 -13.32 -50.07
CA THR A 84 45.36 -13.78 -50.14
C THR A 84 45.59 -14.80 -48.99
N SER A 85 45.78 -16.05 -49.38
CA SER A 85 46.57 -17.15 -48.75
C SER A 85 46.46 -17.48 -47.24
N SER A 86 46.05 -18.74 -46.98
CA SER A 86 46.13 -19.55 -45.73
C SER A 86 47.57 -20.02 -45.38
N PRO A 87 47.85 -20.74 -44.25
CA PRO A 87 46.97 -21.20 -43.15
C PRO A 87 47.42 -20.96 -41.68
N GLN A 88 46.42 -21.09 -40.81
CA GLN A 88 46.30 -21.39 -39.35
C GLN A 88 47.40 -22.21 -38.62
N PRO A 89 47.35 -22.36 -37.27
CA PRO A 89 46.44 -21.72 -36.28
C PRO A 89 47.15 -21.16 -35.02
N SER A 90 46.52 -20.18 -34.36
CA SER A 90 46.79 -19.87 -32.96
C SER A 90 45.48 -19.57 -32.24
N ASN A 91 45.30 -20.32 -31.15
CA ASN A 91 44.64 -19.98 -29.90
C ASN A 91 43.25 -19.32 -29.94
N THR A 92 42.29 -20.20 -29.74
CA THR A 92 40.99 -20.06 -29.08
C THR A 92 40.96 -18.95 -28.01
N ASP A 93 40.36 -17.80 -28.34
CA ASP A 93 39.75 -16.90 -27.37
C ASP A 93 38.24 -17.17 -27.32
N SER A 94 37.76 -17.50 -26.13
CA SER A 94 36.38 -17.92 -25.87
C SER A 94 35.42 -16.72 -25.89
N PRO A 95 34.22 -16.81 -26.50
CA PRO A 95 33.17 -15.82 -26.31
C PRO A 95 32.54 -15.97 -24.90
N PRO A 96 31.99 -14.89 -24.31
CA PRO A 96 31.45 -14.92 -22.96
C PRO A 96 30.27 -15.89 -22.89
N ALA A 97 30.35 -16.82 -21.94
CA ALA A 97 29.32 -17.79 -21.65
C ALA A 97 27.94 -17.12 -21.56
N ALA A 98 27.01 -17.64 -22.36
CA ALA A 98 25.59 -17.37 -22.24
C ALA A 98 25.18 -17.53 -20.76
N GLN A 99 24.53 -16.51 -20.21
CA GLN A 99 24.01 -16.59 -18.85
C GLN A 99 23.11 -17.83 -18.74
N PRO A 100 23.31 -18.68 -17.71
CA PRO A 100 22.50 -19.88 -17.56
C PRO A 100 21.02 -19.48 -17.41
N PRO A 101 20.08 -20.27 -17.96
CA PRO A 101 18.66 -20.03 -17.72
C PRO A 101 18.44 -20.03 -16.21
N LEU A 102 17.85 -18.94 -15.70
CA LEU A 102 17.53 -18.80 -14.28
C LEU A 102 16.76 -20.05 -13.86
N SER A 103 17.39 -20.91 -13.05
CA SER A 103 16.72 -22.10 -12.55
C SER A 103 15.47 -21.68 -11.76
N ASP A 104 14.45 -22.54 -11.75
CA ASP A 104 13.22 -22.31 -10.99
C ASP A 104 13.51 -21.95 -9.51
N ASP A 105 14.60 -22.49 -8.95
CA ASP A 105 15.09 -22.15 -7.61
C ASP A 105 15.69 -20.74 -7.51
N SER A 106 16.36 -20.25 -8.55
CA SER A 106 16.87 -18.88 -8.65
C SER A 106 15.71 -17.88 -8.70
N LEU A 107 14.67 -18.16 -9.49
CA LEU A 107 13.47 -17.33 -9.57
C LEU A 107 12.70 -17.30 -8.24
N ARG A 108 12.51 -18.45 -7.59
CA ARG A 108 11.90 -18.51 -6.25
C ARG A 108 12.68 -17.71 -5.22
N LYS A 109 14.00 -17.72 -5.26
CA LYS A 109 14.86 -16.95 -4.36
C LYS A 109 14.74 -15.45 -4.63
N ILE A 110 14.73 -15.03 -5.89
CA ILE A 110 14.53 -13.62 -6.28
C ILE A 110 13.15 -13.11 -5.83
N VAL A 111 12.07 -13.87 -6.08
CA VAL A 111 10.72 -13.49 -5.66
C VAL A 111 10.61 -13.39 -4.13
N ARG A 112 11.20 -14.32 -3.38
CA ARG A 112 11.22 -14.25 -1.91
C ARG A 112 11.97 -13.03 -1.40
N GLU A 113 13.10 -12.72 -2.03
CA GLU A 113 13.92 -11.55 -1.68
C GLU A 113 13.18 -10.24 -1.99
N GLU A 114 12.48 -10.17 -3.12
CA GLU A 114 11.69 -9.00 -3.50
C GLU A 114 10.47 -8.82 -2.58
N ILE A 115 9.78 -9.92 -2.23
CA ILE A 115 8.70 -9.91 -1.22
C ILE A 115 9.25 -9.40 0.13
N ARG A 116 10.42 -9.91 0.55
CA ARG A 116 11.08 -9.48 1.79
C ARG A 116 11.41 -7.99 1.75
N ARG A 117 12.08 -7.53 0.69
CA ARG A 117 12.45 -6.12 0.47
C ARG A 117 11.21 -5.23 0.49
N TYR A 118 10.15 -5.61 -0.23
CA TYR A 118 8.88 -4.89 -0.24
C TYR A 118 8.29 -4.74 1.16
N HIS A 119 8.28 -5.82 1.95
CA HIS A 119 7.76 -5.78 3.31
C HIS A 119 8.66 -4.97 4.26
N GLU A 120 9.98 -5.05 4.13
CA GLU A 120 10.93 -4.27 4.91
C GLU A 120 10.82 -2.78 4.60
N GLU A 121 10.76 -2.41 3.33
CA GLU A 121 10.59 -1.03 2.90
C GLU A 121 9.24 -0.48 3.36
N ARG A 122 8.18 -1.29 3.24
CA ARG A 122 6.87 -0.94 3.76
C ARG A 122 6.92 -0.75 5.28
N ARG A 123 7.59 -1.62 6.04
CA ARG A 123 7.76 -1.46 7.50
C ARG A 123 8.50 -0.17 7.84
N ARG A 124 9.59 0.15 7.14
CA ARG A 124 10.37 1.38 7.36
C ARG A 124 9.52 2.64 7.23
N ARG A 125 8.56 2.68 6.30
CA ARG A 125 7.65 3.82 6.15
C ARG A 125 6.74 4.09 7.35
N TYR A 126 6.46 3.08 8.19
CA TYR A 126 5.59 3.22 9.36
C TYR A 126 6.34 3.35 10.70
N VAL A 127 7.67 3.26 10.69
CA VAL A 127 8.48 3.35 11.90
C VAL A 127 8.86 4.80 12.13
N PRO A 128 8.48 5.41 13.27
CA PRO A 128 8.90 6.75 13.61
C PRO A 128 10.41 6.87 13.70
N GLU A 129 10.91 8.05 13.37
CA GLU A 129 12.31 8.38 13.56
C GLU A 129 12.66 8.47 15.05
N ASP A 130 13.93 8.30 15.41
CA ASP A 130 14.34 8.28 16.81
C ASP A 130 14.11 9.63 17.52
N TRP A 131 14.22 10.74 16.78
CA TRP A 131 13.88 12.06 17.33
C TRP A 131 12.38 12.20 17.58
N GLU A 132 11.51 11.60 16.76
CA GLU A 132 10.06 11.60 16.96
C GLU A 132 9.67 10.76 18.17
N LYS A 133 10.31 9.59 18.34
CA LYS A 133 10.13 8.76 19.55
C LYS A 133 10.51 9.53 20.80
N LYS A 134 11.64 10.25 20.76
CA LYS A 134 12.14 11.05 21.89
C LYS A 134 11.25 12.24 22.21
N GLU A 135 10.76 12.97 21.21
CA GLU A 135 9.96 14.19 21.41
C GLU A 135 8.48 13.89 21.66
N PHE A 136 7.89 12.92 20.95
CA PHE A 136 6.44 12.68 20.95
C PHE A 136 6.01 11.48 21.79
N GLY A 137 6.96 10.65 22.24
CA GLY A 137 6.69 9.49 23.08
C GLY A 137 5.68 8.53 22.46
N TYR A 138 4.59 8.23 23.18
CA TYR A 138 3.55 7.31 22.71
C TYR A 138 2.80 7.79 21.46
N LEU A 139 2.83 9.10 21.16
CA LEU A 139 2.19 9.66 19.97
C LEU A 139 3.09 9.63 18.73
N ALA A 140 4.37 9.24 18.85
CA ALA A 140 5.32 9.28 17.74
C ALA A 140 4.82 8.54 16.49
N SER A 141 4.19 7.37 16.65
CA SER A 141 3.63 6.61 15.51
C SER A 141 2.51 7.36 14.79
N VAL A 142 1.65 8.05 15.52
CA VAL A 142 0.58 8.86 14.92
C VAL A 142 1.17 10.05 14.18
N ILE A 143 2.07 10.79 14.84
CA ILE A 143 2.67 12.00 14.27
C ILE A 143 3.50 11.67 13.03
N HIS A 144 4.27 10.58 13.07
CA HIS A 144 5.02 10.08 11.92
C HIS A 144 4.07 9.73 10.76
N ASN A 145 3.08 8.87 11.00
CA ASN A 145 2.20 8.40 9.95
C ASN A 145 1.36 9.52 9.32
N THR A 146 0.81 10.42 10.14
CA THR A 146 0.09 11.59 9.61
C THR A 146 1.04 12.57 8.94
N GLY A 147 2.23 12.74 9.52
CA GLY A 147 3.31 13.56 8.97
C GLY A 147 3.72 13.14 7.57
N GLU A 148 4.00 11.85 7.36
CA GLU A 148 4.33 11.28 6.04
C GLU A 148 3.15 11.39 5.07
N LYS A 149 1.93 11.10 5.54
CA LYS A 149 0.73 11.22 4.70
C LYS A 149 0.51 12.64 4.23
N LEU A 150 0.78 13.65 5.05
CA LEU A 150 0.57 15.06 4.69
C LEU A 150 1.83 15.71 4.10
N GLY A 151 3.00 15.08 4.21
CA GLY A 151 4.28 15.70 3.88
C GLY A 151 4.59 16.87 4.80
N LEU A 152 4.43 16.69 6.12
CA LEU A 152 4.70 17.73 7.12
C LEU A 152 6.20 17.91 7.34
N SER A 153 6.63 19.17 7.45
CA SER A 153 7.97 19.49 7.94
C SER A 153 8.15 19.09 9.42
N LYS A 154 9.39 19.10 9.90
CA LYS A 154 9.71 18.81 11.31
C LYS A 154 8.99 19.76 12.27
N GLU A 155 8.95 21.04 11.94
CA GLU A 155 8.28 22.09 12.72
C GLU A 155 6.76 21.91 12.68
N GLN A 156 6.20 21.57 11.52
CA GLN A 156 4.77 21.27 11.39
C GLN A 156 4.39 20.02 12.20
N LYS A 157 5.23 18.97 12.21
CA LYS A 157 5.02 17.77 13.05
C LYS A 157 4.97 18.12 14.55
N ARG A 158 5.85 19.01 15.02
CA ARG A 158 5.83 19.51 16.41
C ARG A 158 4.59 20.33 16.73
N ALA A 159 4.18 21.23 15.85
CA ALA A 159 2.98 22.03 16.03
C ALA A 159 1.71 21.17 16.02
N TYR A 160 1.63 20.21 15.08
CA TYR A 160 0.57 19.21 15.01
C TYR A 160 0.49 18.37 16.30
N PHE A 161 1.64 17.94 16.84
CA PHE A 161 1.71 17.25 18.13
C PHE A 161 1.11 18.09 19.27
N GLN A 162 1.36 19.41 19.33
CA GLN A 162 0.77 20.26 20.36
C GLN A 162 -0.76 20.36 20.26
N ILE A 163 -1.30 20.44 19.04
CA ILE A 163 -2.75 20.41 18.80
C ILE A 163 -3.32 19.07 19.29
N LEU A 164 -2.70 17.95 18.90
CA LEU A 164 -3.16 16.63 19.26
C LEU A 164 -3.13 16.41 20.79
N LYS A 165 -2.05 16.86 21.44
CA LYS A 165 -1.90 16.83 22.90
C LYS A 165 -2.99 17.64 23.60
N ARG A 166 -3.29 18.84 23.13
CA ARG A 166 -4.36 19.69 23.67
C ARG A 166 -5.74 19.06 23.48
N PHE A 167 -6.01 18.52 22.28
CA PHE A 167 -7.26 17.83 21.99
C PHE A 167 -7.51 16.65 22.95
N TYR A 168 -6.53 15.75 23.13
CA TYR A 168 -6.69 14.62 24.05
C TYR A 168 -6.88 15.07 25.51
N LYS A 169 -6.17 16.12 25.93
CA LYS A 169 -6.35 16.71 27.26
C LYS A 169 -7.78 17.23 27.45
N GLN A 170 -8.30 18.00 26.49
CA GLN A 170 -9.66 18.55 26.53
C GLN A 170 -10.72 17.44 26.51
N VAL A 171 -10.52 16.38 25.72
CA VAL A 171 -11.42 15.21 25.73
C VAL A 171 -11.41 14.52 27.09
N GLY A 172 -10.24 14.38 27.74
CA GLY A 172 -10.14 13.83 29.09
C GLY A 172 -10.77 14.71 30.16
N GLU A 173 -10.69 16.04 30.03
CA GLU A 173 -11.39 17.00 30.89
C GLU A 173 -12.90 16.95 30.70
N LEU A 174 -13.37 16.90 29.45
CA LEU A 174 -14.78 16.71 29.11
C LEU A 174 -15.34 15.42 29.72
N TRP A 175 -14.61 14.30 29.59
CA TRP A 175 -15.02 13.04 30.20
C TRP A 175 -15.15 13.14 31.73
N ARG A 176 -14.17 13.77 32.39
CA ARG A 176 -14.21 13.99 33.85
C ARG A 176 -15.39 14.87 34.26
N LYS A 177 -15.65 15.95 33.53
CA LYS A 177 -16.77 16.88 33.77
C LYS A 177 -18.12 16.16 33.64
N VAL A 178 -18.34 15.46 32.53
CA VAL A 178 -19.59 14.70 32.30
C VAL A 178 -19.79 13.65 33.39
N ARG A 179 -18.72 12.93 33.76
CA ARG A 179 -18.79 11.94 34.83
C ARG A 179 -19.13 12.54 36.20
N SER A 180 -18.66 13.74 36.51
CA SER A 180 -18.99 14.43 37.77
C SER A 180 -20.42 14.98 37.78
N GLU A 181 -20.90 15.49 36.65
CA GLU A 181 -22.25 16.07 36.52
C GLU A 181 -23.33 14.97 36.47
N MET A 182 -23.00 13.81 35.90
CA MET A 182 -23.92 12.69 35.71
C MET A 182 -23.58 11.48 36.57
N ARG A 183 -23.36 11.68 37.88
CA ARG A 183 -22.85 10.63 38.76
C ARG A 183 -23.70 9.36 38.80
N ASP A 184 -25.01 9.50 38.61
CA ASP A 184 -25.99 8.41 38.65
C ASP A 184 -26.46 7.94 37.26
N ALA A 185 -25.96 8.55 36.18
CA ALA A 185 -26.34 8.16 34.83
C ALA A 185 -25.61 6.88 34.38
N SER A 186 -26.21 6.19 33.42
CA SER A 186 -25.56 5.03 32.81
C SER A 186 -24.31 5.44 32.00
N TYR A 187 -23.37 4.52 31.86
CA TYR A 187 -22.20 4.72 30.99
C TYR A 187 -22.58 5.07 29.55
N SER A 188 -23.67 4.49 29.03
CA SER A 188 -24.18 4.76 27.68
C SER A 188 -24.57 6.23 27.52
N GLU A 189 -25.27 6.80 28.50
CA GLU A 189 -25.70 8.19 28.49
C GLU A 189 -24.52 9.15 28.58
N MET A 190 -23.59 8.89 29.51
CA MET A 190 -22.34 9.66 29.62
C MET A 190 -21.53 9.61 28.32
N SER A 191 -21.38 8.41 27.74
CA SER A 191 -20.64 8.23 26.48
C SER A 191 -21.30 8.96 25.32
N ARG A 192 -22.64 9.03 25.27
CA ARG A 192 -23.36 9.78 24.23
C ARG A 192 -23.08 11.27 24.35
N MET A 193 -23.18 11.85 25.55
CA MET A 193 -22.92 13.29 25.73
C MET A 193 -21.47 13.65 25.41
N VAL A 194 -20.50 12.86 25.89
CA VAL A 194 -19.10 13.11 25.55
C VAL A 194 -18.86 12.98 24.04
N ARG A 195 -19.52 12.03 23.36
CA ARG A 195 -19.37 11.87 21.91
C ARG A 195 -19.86 13.10 21.15
N GLU A 196 -20.97 13.71 21.56
CA GLU A 196 -21.49 14.92 20.92
C GLU A 196 -20.57 16.12 21.14
N GLU A 197 -20.18 16.40 22.40
CA GLU A 197 -19.28 17.52 22.69
C GLU A 197 -17.87 17.33 22.11
N ARG A 198 -17.40 16.08 22.01
CA ARG A 198 -16.14 15.74 21.35
C ARG A 198 -16.14 16.12 19.87
N LYS A 199 -17.29 16.15 19.18
CA LYS A 199 -17.34 16.61 17.79
C LYS A 199 -16.94 18.09 17.69
N ASN A 200 -17.38 18.91 18.63
CA ASN A 200 -17.02 20.34 18.67
C ASN A 200 -15.51 20.52 18.89
N LEU A 201 -14.94 19.79 19.86
CA LEU A 201 -13.49 19.80 20.12
C LEU A 201 -12.69 19.31 18.91
N LEU A 202 -13.20 18.29 18.20
CA LEU A 202 -12.56 17.73 17.01
C LEU A 202 -12.57 18.74 15.86
N GLU A 203 -13.68 19.41 15.60
CA GLU A 203 -13.77 20.44 14.57
C GLU A 203 -12.89 21.66 14.89
N GLN A 204 -12.82 22.07 16.16
CA GLN A 204 -11.89 23.11 16.58
C GLN A 204 -10.44 22.69 16.32
N ALA A 205 -10.04 21.50 16.75
CA ALA A 205 -8.70 21.00 16.54
C ALA A 205 -8.36 20.86 15.04
N ARG A 206 -9.32 20.42 14.21
CA ARG A 206 -9.15 20.39 12.73
C ARG A 206 -8.88 21.76 12.14
N ARG A 207 -9.59 22.80 12.58
CA ARG A 207 -9.33 24.18 12.14
C ARG A 207 -7.93 24.64 12.53
N GLU A 208 -7.48 24.30 13.74
CA GLU A 208 -6.10 24.56 14.16
C GLU A 208 -5.10 23.82 13.26
N VAL A 209 -5.37 22.56 12.91
CA VAL A 209 -4.51 21.80 11.99
C VAL A 209 -4.47 22.49 10.62
N GLU A 210 -5.62 22.81 10.04
CA GLU A 210 -5.70 23.50 8.75
C GLU A 210 -4.92 24.83 8.74
N SER A 211 -4.86 25.55 9.86
CA SER A 211 -4.08 26.80 9.96
C SER A 211 -2.56 26.62 9.88
N LEU A 212 -2.06 25.42 10.18
CA LEU A 212 -0.63 25.08 10.10
C LEU A 212 -0.20 24.58 8.71
N LEU A 213 -1.16 24.21 7.87
CA LEU A 213 -0.92 23.51 6.61
C LEU A 213 -0.87 24.49 5.43
N THR A 214 -0.07 24.16 4.43
CA THR A 214 -0.15 24.84 3.13
C THR A 214 -1.49 24.52 2.44
N PRO A 215 -1.94 25.32 1.45
CA PRO A 215 -3.18 25.05 0.73
C PRO A 215 -3.25 23.63 0.12
N GLN A 216 -2.13 23.13 -0.40
CA GLN A 216 -2.04 21.77 -0.94
C GLN A 216 -2.17 20.69 0.15
N GLN A 217 -1.49 20.88 1.29
CA GLN A 217 -1.58 19.99 2.45
C GLN A 217 -3.00 20.00 3.03
N CYS A 218 -3.66 21.16 3.09
CA CYS A 218 -5.05 21.31 3.51
C CYS A 218 -6.02 20.50 2.65
N ALA A 219 -5.91 20.59 1.32
CA ALA A 219 -6.73 19.80 0.42
C ALA A 219 -6.54 18.29 0.66
N LYS A 220 -5.28 17.86 0.83
CA LYS A 220 -4.94 16.47 1.14
C LYS A 220 -5.50 16.02 2.50
N TYR A 221 -5.41 16.87 3.51
CA TYR A 221 -5.92 16.62 4.85
C TYR A 221 -7.45 16.43 4.86
N ARG A 222 -8.20 17.31 4.19
CA ARG A 222 -9.66 17.18 4.04
C ARG A 222 -10.07 15.89 3.35
N GLU A 223 -9.30 15.45 2.35
CA GLU A 223 -9.52 14.15 1.71
C GLU A 223 -9.19 12.97 2.62
N LEU A 224 -8.13 13.08 3.41
CA LEU A 224 -7.76 12.05 4.37
C LEU A 224 -8.78 11.91 5.50
N ILE A 225 -9.39 12.99 6.01
CA ILE A 225 -10.47 12.91 7.02
C ILE A 225 -11.61 11.99 6.57
N LYS A 226 -11.93 11.97 5.28
CA LYS A 226 -13.00 11.13 4.73
C LYS A 226 -12.60 9.65 4.63
N LYS A 227 -11.36 9.38 4.25
CA LYS A 227 -10.85 8.06 3.85
C LYS A 227 -10.12 7.32 4.97
N ASP A 228 -9.46 8.05 5.86
CA ASP A 228 -8.63 7.51 6.93
C ASP A 228 -9.46 7.32 8.22
N PRO A 229 -9.62 6.09 8.72
CA PRO A 229 -10.40 5.83 9.93
C PRO A 229 -9.88 6.55 11.17
N TYR A 230 -8.58 6.81 11.26
CA TYR A 230 -7.99 7.52 12.38
C TYR A 230 -8.35 9.01 12.32
N LEU A 231 -8.10 9.67 11.18
CA LEU A 231 -8.38 11.11 11.00
C LEU A 231 -9.89 11.44 10.93
N ARG A 232 -10.75 10.42 10.74
CA ARG A 232 -12.19 10.58 10.93
C ARG A 232 -12.55 10.92 12.37
N HIS A 233 -11.79 10.40 13.35
CA HIS A 233 -12.08 10.56 14.77
C HIS A 233 -11.02 11.37 15.54
N SER A 234 -9.86 11.63 14.95
CA SER A 234 -8.79 12.49 15.49
C SER A 234 -8.59 13.70 14.59
N PRO A 235 -8.14 14.86 15.13
CA PRO A 235 -7.53 15.88 14.30
C PRO A 235 -6.29 15.33 13.60
#